data_AF-A0A9P3B255-F1
#
_entry.id   AF-A0A9P3B255-F1
#
_cell.length_a   1.000
_cell.length_b   1.000
_cell.length_c   1.000
_cell.angle_alpha   90.00
_cell.angle_beta   90.00
_cell.angle_gamma   90.00
#
_symmetry.space_group_name_H-M   'P 1'
#
loop_
_entity.id
_entity.type
_entity.pdbx_description
1 polymer ?
#
loop_
_entity_poly.entity_id
_entity_poly.type
_entity_poly.pdbx_seq_one_letter_code
_entity_poly.pdbx_strand_id
1 'polypeptide(L)'
;MNSKAKRGRYTQEYKHEAVRLVKSGQSMAAIAATQGLSEQALYNWVKADREGKLFGAGNKPVSPEQMELARLRAEVSRLKMERDILKKRQRTSRGSRCEVRIY
;
A
#
# COMPACT_ATOMS: atom_id res chain seq x y z
N MET A 1 6.64 -27.53 30.02
CA MET A 1 6.56 -26.11 30.41
C MET A 1 6.44 -25.28 29.13
N ASN A 2 5.23 -24.85 28.75
CA ASN A 2 5.04 -24.08 27.52
C ASN A 2 4.82 -22.61 27.88
N SER A 3 5.90 -21.90 28.18
CA SER A 3 5.90 -20.46 28.41
C SER A 3 5.45 -19.78 27.13
N LYS A 4 4.19 -19.32 27.09
CA LYS A 4 3.65 -18.42 26.05
C LYS A 4 4.47 -17.13 26.09
N ALA A 5 5.61 -17.14 25.42
CA ALA A 5 6.42 -15.95 25.23
C ALA A 5 5.52 -14.89 24.57
N LYS A 6 5.38 -13.75 25.24
CA LYS A 6 4.73 -12.55 24.70
C LYS A 6 5.28 -12.39 23.28
N ARG A 7 4.43 -12.53 22.26
CA ARG A 7 4.86 -12.39 20.85
C ARG A 7 5.29 -10.94 20.66
N GLY A 8 6.57 -10.66 20.91
CA GLY A 8 7.18 -9.41 20.52
C GLY A 8 6.95 -9.23 19.03
N ARG A 9 6.23 -8.18 18.64
CA ARG A 9 6.08 -7.84 17.23
C ARG A 9 7.44 -7.34 16.75
N TYR A 10 8.19 -8.20 16.08
CA TYR A 10 9.37 -7.78 15.33
C TYR A 10 8.95 -6.84 14.19
N THR A 11 9.68 -5.75 14.01
CA THR A 11 9.47 -4.78 12.93
C THR A 11 9.71 -5.43 11.56
N GLN A 12 9.20 -4.83 10.49
CA GLN A 12 9.33 -5.41 9.14
C GLN A 12 10.78 -5.35 8.66
N GLU A 13 11.45 -4.24 8.95
CA GLU A 13 12.85 -3.97 8.65
C GLU A 13 13.75 -5.03 9.29
N TYR A 14 13.46 -5.36 10.56
CA TYR A 14 14.21 -6.37 11.29
C TYR A 14 14.09 -7.77 10.68
N LYS A 15 12.89 -8.15 10.24
CA LYS A 15 12.67 -9.43 9.54
C LYS A 15 13.42 -9.48 8.21
N HIS A 16 13.44 -8.37 7.47
CA HIS A 16 14.18 -8.28 6.21
C HIS A 16 15.68 -8.42 6.40
N GLU A 17 16.24 -7.77 7.42
CA GLU A 17 17.66 -7.91 7.74
C GLU A 17 18.02 -9.36 8.04
N ALA A 18 17.25 -10.01 8.91
CA ALA A 18 17.47 -11.40 9.28
C ALA A 18 17.40 -12.33 8.05
N VAL A 19 16.43 -12.13 7.15
CA VAL A 19 16.30 -12.91 5.91
C VAL A 19 17.45 -12.60 4.94
N ARG A 20 17.93 -11.36 4.86
CA ARG A 20 19.07 -10.98 4.02
C ARG A 20 20.35 -11.70 4.45
N LEU A 21 20.60 -11.80 5.75
CA LEU A 21 21.74 -12.53 6.32
C LEU A 21 21.68 -14.03 6.00
N VAL A 22 20.48 -14.63 6.04
CA VAL A 22 20.31 -16.03 5.60
C VAL A 22 20.62 -16.17 4.10
N LYS A 23 20.16 -15.22 3.26
CA LYS A 23 20.44 -15.23 1.82
C LYS A 23 21.92 -15.03 1.49
N SER A 24 22.68 -14.34 2.35
CA SER A 24 24.15 -14.21 2.20
C SER A 24 24.91 -15.48 2.61
N GLY A 25 24.22 -16.57 2.97
CA GLY A 25 24.83 -17.87 3.24
C GLY A 25 25.21 -18.11 4.70
N GLN A 26 24.83 -17.21 5.62
CA GLN A 26 25.03 -17.45 7.05
C GLN A 26 24.03 -18.49 7.58
N SER A 27 24.47 -19.29 8.56
CA SER A 27 23.60 -20.32 9.13
C SER A 27 22.47 -19.69 9.93
N MET A 28 21.27 -20.25 9.79
CA MET A 28 20.08 -19.80 10.53
C MET A 28 20.30 -19.86 12.05
N ALA A 29 21.00 -20.89 12.54
CA ALA A 29 21.34 -21.07 13.94
C ALA A 29 22.27 -19.96 14.46
N ALA A 30 23.30 -19.58 13.69
CA ALA A 30 24.21 -18.51 14.07
C ALA A 30 23.52 -17.15 14.12
N ILE A 31 22.67 -16.86 13.11
CA ILE A 31 21.87 -15.62 13.08
C ILE A 31 20.89 -15.58 14.25
N ALA A 32 20.21 -16.70 14.51
CA ALA A 32 19.26 -16.83 15.61
C ALA A 32 19.94 -16.59 16.96
N ALA A 33 21.10 -17.18 17.20
CA ALA A 33 21.89 -16.98 18.42
C ALA A 33 22.37 -15.52 18.56
N THR A 34 22.85 -14.91 17.46
CA THR A 34 23.38 -13.54 17.45
C THR A 34 22.27 -12.51 17.69
N GLN A 35 21.10 -12.73 17.11
CA GLN A 35 19.95 -11.81 17.18
C GLN A 35 18.98 -12.13 18.33
N GLY A 36 19.25 -13.16 19.13
CA GLY A 36 18.36 -13.60 20.21
C GLY A 36 17.00 -14.09 19.72
N LEU A 37 16.94 -14.66 18.52
CA LEU A 37 15.72 -15.14 17.88
C LEU A 37 15.61 -16.66 18.01
N SER A 38 14.38 -17.17 17.96
CA SER A 38 14.17 -18.61 17.75
C SER A 38 14.44 -18.97 16.29
N GLU A 39 15.16 -20.06 16.05
CA GLU A 39 15.40 -20.60 14.70
C GLU A 39 14.08 -20.82 13.92
N GLN A 40 13.03 -21.28 14.61
CA GLN A 40 11.71 -21.47 14.02
C GLN A 40 11.10 -20.17 13.46
N ALA A 41 11.32 -19.03 14.12
CA ALA A 41 10.85 -17.74 13.64
C ALA A 41 11.58 -17.34 12.35
N LEU A 42 12.90 -17.54 12.32
CA LEU A 42 13.72 -17.26 11.14
C LEU A 42 13.34 -18.15 9.95
N TYR A 43 13.10 -19.45 10.20
CA TYR A 43 12.58 -20.38 9.20
C TYR A 43 11.24 -19.91 8.61
N ASN A 44 10.30 -19.52 9.48
CA ASN A 44 8.99 -19.03 9.07
C ASN A 44 9.11 -17.74 8.23
N TRP A 45 10.07 -16.85 8.54
CA TRP A 45 10.29 -15.63 7.77
C TRP A 45 10.94 -15.90 6.42
N VAL A 46 11.92 -16.79 6.34
CA VAL A 46 12.54 -17.19 5.06
C VAL A 46 11.50 -17.88 4.17
N LYS A 47 10.63 -18.70 4.74
CA LYS A 47 9.49 -19.29 4.02
C LYS A 47 8.53 -18.21 3.51
N ALA A 48 8.14 -17.27 4.37
CA ALA A 48 7.26 -16.16 3.99
C ALA A 48 7.88 -15.27 2.90
N ASP A 49 9.20 -15.04 2.94
CA ASP A 49 9.94 -14.30 1.92
C ASP A 49 9.95 -15.01 0.56
N ARG A 50 10.18 -16.34 0.54
CA ARG A 50 10.05 -17.16 -0.68
C ARG A 50 8.65 -17.12 -1.28
N GLU A 51 7.63 -17.02 -0.43
CA GLU A 51 6.23 -16.91 -0.86
C GLU A 51 5.81 -15.46 -1.20
N GLY A 52 6.69 -14.47 -1.04
CA GLY A 52 6.37 -13.04 -1.24
C GLY A 52 5.43 -12.45 -0.18
N LYS A 53 5.22 -13.16 0.94
CA LYS A 53 4.30 -12.82 2.03
C LYS A 53 5.02 -12.30 3.29
N LEU A 54 6.31 -11.99 3.21
CA LEU A 54 7.04 -11.42 4.35
C LEU A 54 6.48 -10.05 4.75
N PHE A 55 5.90 -9.33 3.78
CA PHE A 55 5.03 -8.19 4.05
C PHE A 55 3.83 -8.69 4.83
N GLY A 56 3.75 -8.28 6.11
CA GLY A 56 2.58 -8.58 6.94
C GLY A 56 1.30 -8.20 6.21
N ALA A 57 0.19 -8.87 6.53
CA ALA A 57 -1.11 -8.81 5.86
C ALA A 57 -1.73 -7.41 5.57
N GLY A 58 -1.04 -6.30 5.88
CA GLY A 58 -1.40 -4.92 5.52
C GLY A 58 -0.54 -4.25 4.44
N ASN A 59 0.57 -4.85 3.98
CA ASN A 59 1.40 -4.30 2.90
C ASN A 59 1.41 -5.27 1.71
N LYS A 60 0.27 -5.48 1.07
CA LYS A 60 0.31 -6.04 -0.28
C LYS A 60 1.10 -5.04 -1.13
N PRO A 61 2.16 -5.45 -1.87
CA PRO A 61 2.70 -4.59 -2.91
C PRO A 61 1.52 -4.20 -3.79
N VAL A 62 1.30 -2.89 -3.97
CA VAL A 62 0.20 -2.39 -4.78
C VAL A 62 0.38 -3.03 -6.16
N SER A 63 -0.51 -3.95 -6.51
CA SER A 63 -0.43 -4.62 -7.80
C SER A 63 -0.45 -3.53 -8.88
N PRO A 64 0.30 -3.66 -10.00
CA PRO A 64 0.22 -2.70 -11.10
C PRO A 64 -1.24 -2.42 -11.50
N GLU A 65 -2.12 -3.43 -11.41
CA GLU A 65 -3.57 -3.28 -11.60
C GLU A 65 -4.25 -2.32 -10.62
N GLN A 66 -3.82 -2.29 -9.36
CA GLN A 66 -4.35 -1.38 -8.34
C GLN A 66 -3.82 0.06 -8.52
N MET A 67 -2.59 0.22 -9.03
CA MET A 67 -2.07 1.53 -9.45
C MET A 67 -2.88 2.08 -10.63
N GLU A 68 -3.14 1.25 -11.64
CA GLU A 68 -3.97 1.64 -12.78
C GLU A 68 -5.42 1.96 -12.35
N LEU A 69 -5.99 1.20 -11.42
CA LEU A 69 -7.30 1.50 -10.85
C LEU A 69 -7.33 2.88 -10.15
N ALA A 70 -6.27 3.22 -9.41
CA ALA A 70 -6.15 4.52 -8.75
C ALA A 70 -6.02 5.66 -9.78
N ARG A 71 -5.21 5.47 -10.81
CA ARG A 71 -5.04 6.43 -11.92
C ARG A 71 -6.36 6.66 -12.68
N LEU A 72 -7.06 5.59 -13.04
CA LEU A 72 -8.36 5.66 -13.73
C LEU A 72 -9.42 6.34 -12.87
N ARG A 73 -9.45 6.08 -11.56
CA ARG A 73 -10.37 6.77 -10.64
C ARG A 73 -10.07 8.27 -10.53
N ALA A 74 -8.80 8.66 -10.53
CA ALA A 74 -8.41 10.07 -10.54
C ALA A 74 -8.85 10.76 -11.84
N GLU A 75 -8.65 10.11 -12.99
CA GLU A 75 -9.05 10.66 -14.29
C GLU A 75 -10.58 10.80 -14.41
N VAL A 76 -11.34 9.79 -13.98
CA VAL A 76 -12.81 9.86 -13.94
C VAL A 76 -13.29 10.98 -13.04
N SER A 77 -12.64 11.21 -11.89
CA SER A 77 -12.98 12.30 -10.99
C SER A 77 -12.76 13.66 -11.65
N ARG A 78 -11.60 13.85 -12.30
CA ARG A 78 -11.27 15.05 -13.05
C ARG A 78 -12.27 15.32 -14.18
N LEU A 79 -12.55 14.32 -15.01
CA LEU A 79 -13.50 14.45 -16.13
C LEU A 79 -14.93 14.76 -15.65
N LYS A 80 -15.34 14.21 -14.50
CA LYS A 80 -16.63 14.57 -13.88
C LYS A 80 -16.65 16.04 -13.45
N MET A 81 -15.58 16.54 -12.84
CA MET A 81 -15.48 17.96 -12.47
C MET A 81 -15.52 18.88 -13.70
N GLU A 82 -14.78 18.55 -14.76
CA GLU A 82 -14.80 19.30 -16.02
C GLU A 82 -16.21 19.35 -16.62
N ARG A 83 -16.92 18.21 -16.67
CA ARG A 83 -18.33 18.16 -17.10
C ARG A 83 -19.24 19.01 -16.23
N ASP A 84 -19.07 18.96 -14.91
CA ASP A 84 -19.92 19.70 -13.99
C ASP A 84 -19.73 21.22 -14.11
N ILE A 85 -18.49 21.67 -14.33
CA ILE A 85 -18.19 23.08 -14.62
C ILE A 85 -18.87 23.50 -15.93
N LEU A 86 -18.76 22.71 -17.00
CA LEU A 86 -19.37 23.02 -18.29
C LEU A 86 -20.90 23.04 -18.23
N LYS A 87 -21.51 22.06 -17.54
CA LYS A 87 -22.95 22.00 -17.33
C LYS A 87 -23.46 23.19 -16.51
N LYS A 88 -22.71 23.64 -15.50
CA LYS A 88 -23.05 24.82 -14.70
C LYS A 88 -22.99 26.10 -15.53
N ARG A 89 -21.99 26.25 -16.42
CA ARG A 89 -21.86 27.39 -17.34
C ARG A 89 -22.98 27.47 -18.38
N GLN A 90 -23.46 26.33 -18.90
CA GLN A 90 -24.61 26.31 -19.82
C GLN A 90 -25.92 26.76 -19.16
N ARG A 91 -26.09 26.52 -17.86
CA ARG A 91 -27.31 26.96 -17.14
C ARG A 91 -27.35 28.47 -16.95
N THR A 92 -26.20 29.11 -16.81
CA THR A 92 -26.10 30.56 -16.57
C THR A 92 -26.20 31.41 -17.83
N SER A 93 -26.08 30.83 -19.04
CA SER A 93 -26.14 31.58 -20.31
C SER A 93 -27.54 31.65 -20.95
N ARG A 94 -28.58 31.06 -20.34
CA ARG A 94 -29.95 31.01 -20.90
C ARG A 94 -30.94 32.01 -20.29
N GLY A 95 -30.49 33.15 -19.76
CA GLY A 95 -31.42 34.07 -19.10
C GLY A 95 -30.92 35.47 -18.85
N SER A 96 -30.42 36.16 -19.88
CA SER A 96 -30.25 37.63 -19.83
C SER A 96 -30.67 38.22 -21.17
N ARG A 97 -31.97 38.15 -21.49
CA ARG A 97 -32.56 39.03 -22.50
C ARG A 97 -32.78 40.38 -21.80
N CYS A 98 -31.79 41.26 -21.86
CA CYS A 98 -31.93 42.64 -21.44
C CYS A 98 -32.88 43.33 -22.43
N GLU A 99 -34.14 43.52 -22.07
CA GLU A 99 -35.03 44.42 -22.81
C GLU A 99 -34.59 45.86 -22.53
N VAL A 100 -33.92 46.46 -23.50
CA VAL A 100 -33.62 47.89 -23.49
C VAL A 100 -34.91 48.62 -23.83
N ARG A 101 -35.61 49.12 -22.79
CA ARG A 101 -36.75 50.01 -22.96
C ARG A 101 -36.22 51.40 -23.30
N ILE A 102 -36.32 51.74 -24.58
CA ILE A 102 -36.04 53.06 -25.12
C ILE A 102 -37.30 53.92 -24.90
N TYR A 103 -37.15 55.07 -24.25
CA TYR A 103 -38.15 56.14 -24.23
C TYR A 103 -37.77 57.19 -25.26
#